data_AF-A0A1E7ESY6-F1
#
_entry.id   AF-A0A1E7ESY6-F1
#
_cell.length_a   1.000
_cell.length_b   1.000
_cell.length_c   1.000
_cell.angle_alpha   90.00
_cell.angle_beta   90.00
_cell.angle_gamma   90.00
#
_symmetry.space_group_name_H-M   'P 1'
#
loop_
_entity.id
_entity.type
_entity.pdbx_description
1 polymer ?
#
loop_
_entity_poly.entity_id
_entity_poly.type
_entity_poly.pdbx_seq_one_letter_code
_entity_poly.pdbx_strand_id
1 'polypeptide(L)'
;KTSLPSDKRCSAWLRFDEEMPQYIRAILPAPLPGPSPYSGGVFAFDIMIPDNYPNVSPKVQIITTGRGKVRFGPNLYASGKVCLSLLGTWEGPKWNPKASSLFQVLVSIQSLILGVEHPFFLEP
;
A
#
# COMPACT_ATOMS: atom_id res chain seq x y z
N LYS A 1 7.85 1.78 16.99
CA LYS A 1 6.46 1.26 17.20
C LYS A 1 6.31 0.02 16.32
N THR A 2 6.17 -1.16 16.94
CA THR A 2 6.35 -2.49 16.32
C THR A 2 5.05 -3.23 16.00
N SER A 3 3.90 -2.54 16.02
CA SER A 3 2.61 -3.14 15.73
C SER A 3 2.07 -2.64 14.40
N LEU A 4 1.49 -3.55 13.61
CA LEU A 4 0.67 -3.18 12.46
C LEU A 4 -0.49 -2.26 12.89
N PRO A 5 -1.03 -1.44 11.99
CA PRO A 5 -2.27 -0.72 12.26
C PRO A 5 -3.35 -1.72 12.69
N SER A 6 -3.91 -1.50 13.87
CA SER A 6 -4.95 -2.34 14.45
C SER A 6 -5.78 -1.49 15.38
N ASP A 7 -6.72 -0.75 14.81
CA ASP A 7 -7.76 -0.04 15.54
C ASP A 7 -9.13 -0.32 14.90
N LYS A 8 -10.21 0.19 15.53
CA LYS A 8 -11.59 -0.06 15.07
C LYS A 8 -11.88 0.41 13.64
N ARG A 9 -11.05 1.31 13.11
CA ARG A 9 -11.23 1.98 11.81
C ARG A 9 -10.25 1.47 10.76
N CYS A 10 -9.12 0.91 11.18
CA CYS A 10 -8.03 0.54 10.30
C CYS A 10 -7.27 -0.67 10.86
N SER A 11 -7.19 -1.75 10.07
CA SER A 11 -6.38 -2.92 10.34
C SER A 11 -5.42 -3.20 9.18
N ALA A 12 -4.36 -3.94 9.42
CA ALA A 12 -3.55 -4.53 8.36
C ALA A 12 -3.22 -5.98 8.71
N TRP A 13 -3.34 -6.88 7.73
CA TRP A 13 -2.94 -8.27 7.90
C TRP A 13 -1.81 -8.60 6.94
N LEU A 14 -0.80 -9.29 7.44
CA LEU A 14 0.34 -9.75 6.66
C LEU A 14 0.41 -11.28 6.70
N ARG A 15 0.77 -11.86 5.57
CA ARG A 15 1.22 -13.24 5.43
C ARG A 15 2.56 -13.24 4.71
N PHE A 16 3.47 -14.05 5.20
CA PHE A 16 4.78 -14.26 4.59
C PHE A 16 4.73 -15.61 3.89
N ASP A 17 5.41 -15.71 2.76
CA ASP A 17 5.66 -17.01 2.16
C ASP A 17 6.53 -17.86 3.11
N GLU A 18 6.25 -19.16 3.18
CA GLU A 18 6.91 -20.07 4.14
C GLU A 18 8.35 -20.38 3.75
N GLU A 19 8.66 -20.43 2.45
CA GLU A 19 9.98 -20.76 1.93
C GLU A 19 10.79 -19.49 1.63
N MET A 20 10.11 -18.44 1.16
CA MET A 20 10.72 -17.19 0.74
C MET A 20 10.09 -15.98 1.47
N PRO A 21 10.42 -15.73 2.76
CA PRO A 21 9.78 -14.70 3.59
C PRO A 21 9.88 -13.26 3.05
N GLN A 22 10.76 -13.02 2.06
CA GLN A 22 10.84 -11.77 1.32
C GLN A 22 9.58 -11.48 0.47
N TYR A 23 8.79 -12.50 0.13
CA TYR A 23 7.47 -12.34 -0.48
C TYR A 23 6.39 -12.31 0.59
N ILE A 24 5.62 -11.23 0.57
CA ILE A 24 4.64 -10.91 1.58
C ILE A 24 3.34 -10.56 0.88
N ARG A 25 2.22 -11.12 1.35
CA ARG A 25 0.89 -10.66 0.99
C ARG A 25 0.32 -9.80 2.11
N ALA A 26 -0.05 -8.58 1.77
CA ALA A 26 -0.73 -7.65 2.64
C ALA A 26 -2.21 -7.54 2.27
N ILE A 27 -3.08 -7.60 3.27
CA ILE A 27 -4.50 -7.27 3.14
C ILE A 27 -4.76 -5.99 3.91
N LEU A 28 -5.21 -4.96 3.20
CA LEU A 28 -5.47 -3.62 3.75
C LEU A 28 -6.93 -3.24 3.45
N PRO A 29 -7.80 -3.19 4.48
CA PRO A 29 -9.07 -2.49 4.38
C PRO A 29 -8.84 -1.01 4.15
N ALA A 30 -9.76 -0.40 3.40
CA ALA A 30 -9.94 1.04 3.46
C ALA A 30 -10.54 1.43 4.82
N PRO A 31 -10.18 2.61 5.36
CA PRO A 31 -10.71 3.08 6.63
C PRO A 31 -12.24 3.12 6.68
N LEU A 32 -12.82 2.73 7.84
CA LEU A 32 -14.26 2.70 8.09
C LEU A 32 -14.66 3.32 9.45
N PRO A 33 -15.82 3.99 9.55
CA PRO A 33 -16.54 4.62 8.44
C PRO A 33 -15.69 5.78 7.87
N GLY A 34 -15.82 6.04 6.57
CA GLY A 34 -15.08 7.14 5.94
C GLY A 34 -15.78 7.65 4.68
N PRO A 35 -15.53 8.91 4.30
CA PRO A 35 -16.11 9.52 3.10
C PRO A 35 -15.43 9.01 1.81
N SER A 36 -14.37 8.20 1.95
CA SER A 36 -13.69 7.60 0.81
C SER A 36 -14.61 6.66 0.01
N PRO A 37 -14.58 6.68 -1.34
CA PRO A 37 -15.32 5.72 -2.15
C PRO A 37 -14.83 4.27 -1.96
N TYR A 38 -13.66 4.08 -1.35
CA TYR A 38 -13.13 2.75 -1.04
C TYR A 38 -13.64 2.19 0.29
N SER A 39 -14.35 3.00 1.08
CA SER A 39 -14.88 2.66 2.41
C SER A 39 -15.57 1.29 2.40
N GLY A 40 -15.09 0.38 3.27
CA GLY A 40 -15.56 -1.01 3.36
C GLY A 40 -14.95 -1.99 2.37
N GLY A 41 -14.16 -1.51 1.42
CA GLY A 41 -13.35 -2.34 0.54
C GLY A 41 -12.16 -2.98 1.26
N VAL A 42 -11.77 -4.17 0.80
CA VAL A 42 -10.60 -4.91 1.27
C VAL A 42 -9.68 -5.17 0.08
N PHE A 43 -8.45 -4.68 0.17
CA PHE A 43 -7.51 -4.65 -0.95
C PHE A 43 -6.29 -5.52 -0.64
N ALA A 44 -5.99 -6.43 -1.56
CA ALA A 44 -4.82 -7.30 -1.48
C ALA A 44 -3.65 -6.66 -2.23
N PHE A 45 -2.47 -6.74 -1.62
CA PHE A 45 -1.22 -6.27 -2.18
C PHE A 45 -0.15 -7.34 -2.04
N ASP A 46 0.61 -7.56 -3.10
CA ASP A 46 1.84 -8.35 -3.04
C ASP A 46 3.02 -7.42 -2.84
N ILE A 47 3.92 -7.83 -1.95
CA ILE A 47 5.08 -7.07 -1.52
C ILE A 47 6.30 -7.96 -1.64
N MET A 48 7.37 -7.46 -2.25
CA MET A 48 8.65 -8.14 -2.32
C MET A 48 9.72 -7.27 -1.68
N ILE A 49 10.42 -7.84 -0.69
CA ILE A 49 11.58 -7.24 -0.04
C ILE A 49 12.84 -7.60 -0.85
N PRO A 50 13.51 -6.62 -1.48
CA PRO A 50 14.68 -6.91 -2.32
C PRO A 50 15.91 -7.25 -1.46
N ASP A 51 16.87 -7.97 -2.05
CA ASP A 51 18.08 -8.45 -1.35
C ASP A 51 18.93 -7.32 -0.74
N ASN A 52 18.88 -6.12 -1.33
CA ASN A 52 19.59 -4.93 -0.85
C ASN A 52 18.73 -4.04 0.07
N TYR A 53 17.59 -4.52 0.57
CA TYR A 53 16.83 -3.81 1.61
C TYR A 53 17.66 -3.67 2.90
N PRO A 54 17.65 -2.50 3.59
CA PRO A 54 16.80 -1.33 3.35
C PRO A 54 17.43 -0.26 2.44
N ASN A 55 18.50 -0.53 1.70
CA ASN A 55 19.12 0.48 0.82
C ASN A 55 18.20 0.90 -0.34
N VAL A 56 17.26 0.03 -0.73
CA VAL A 56 16.17 0.36 -1.66
C VAL A 56 14.82 0.02 -1.02
N SER A 57 13.76 0.66 -1.52
CA SER A 57 12.39 0.43 -1.06
C SER A 57 11.89 -0.97 -1.41
N PRO A 58 10.90 -1.50 -0.67
CA PRO A 58 10.18 -2.70 -1.11
C PRO A 58 9.48 -2.46 -2.45
N LYS A 59 9.20 -3.53 -3.20
CA LYS A 59 8.31 -3.48 -4.36
C LYS A 59 6.89 -3.84 -3.92
N VAL A 60 5.89 -3.07 -4.35
CA VAL A 60 4.49 -3.28 -3.97
C VAL A 60 3.62 -3.26 -5.21
N GLN A 61 2.69 -4.21 -5.30
CA GLN A 61 1.68 -4.28 -6.35
C GLN A 61 0.30 -4.52 -5.76
N ILE A 62 -0.72 -3.83 -6.28
CA ILE A 62 -2.12 -4.12 -5.95
C ILE A 62 -2.62 -5.32 -6.77
N ILE A 63 -3.21 -6.29 -6.09
CA ILE A 63 -3.76 -7.52 -6.69
C ILE A 63 -5.27 -7.41 -6.91
N THR A 64 -5.97 -6.71 -6.02
CA THR A 64 -7.39 -6.40 -6.20
C THR A 64 -7.57 -5.41 -7.34
N THR A 65 -7.59 -5.89 -8.59
CA THR A 65 -7.75 -5.07 -9.83
C THR A 65 -8.80 -5.65 -10.77
N GLY A 66 -9.57 -6.66 -10.34
CA GLY A 66 -10.53 -7.34 -11.21
C GLY A 66 -9.87 -8.02 -12.40
N ARG A 67 -8.68 -8.61 -12.21
CA ARG A 67 -7.82 -9.18 -13.26
C ARG A 67 -7.42 -8.14 -14.31
N GLY A 68 -6.97 -6.97 -13.86
CA GLY A 68 -6.49 -5.90 -14.73
C GLY A 68 -7.58 -5.04 -15.38
N LYS A 69 -8.84 -5.17 -14.95
CA LYS A 69 -9.97 -4.42 -15.50
C LYS A 69 -10.26 -3.11 -14.77
N VAL A 70 -9.84 -3.01 -13.51
CA VAL A 70 -10.20 -1.89 -12.63
C VAL A 70 -8.96 -1.09 -12.29
N ARG A 71 -8.93 0.18 -12.73
CA ARG A 71 -8.03 1.20 -12.19
C ARG A 71 -8.78 1.88 -11.04
N PHE A 72 -8.31 1.69 -9.81
CA PHE A 72 -8.99 2.23 -8.62
C PHE A 72 -8.81 3.73 -8.50
N GLY A 73 -7.69 4.28 -8.97
CA GLY A 73 -7.47 5.72 -8.98
C GLY A 73 -6.12 6.12 -9.55
N PRO A 74 -5.71 7.39 -9.38
CA PRO A 74 -4.44 7.92 -9.86
C PRO A 74 -3.23 7.14 -9.37
N ASN A 75 -3.30 6.60 -8.14
CA ASN A 75 -2.20 5.87 -7.51
C ASN A 75 -2.32 4.35 -7.58
N LEU A 76 -3.45 3.80 -8.04
CA LEU A 76 -3.72 2.36 -8.07
C LEU A 76 -4.14 1.94 -9.48
N TYR A 77 -3.16 1.49 -10.26
CA TYR A 77 -3.34 1.17 -11.67
C TYR A 77 -3.96 -0.21 -11.83
N ALA A 78 -4.68 -0.39 -12.94
CA ALA A 78 -5.23 -1.70 -13.31
C ALA A 78 -4.13 -2.75 -13.51
N SER A 79 -2.94 -2.36 -13.98
CA SER A 79 -1.77 -3.22 -14.11
C SER A 79 -1.16 -3.68 -12.78
N GLY A 80 -1.65 -3.20 -11.64
CA GLY A 80 -1.12 -3.50 -10.32
C GLY A 80 -0.08 -2.49 -9.82
N LYS A 81 0.32 -1.49 -10.63
CA LYS A 81 1.25 -0.45 -10.18
C LYS A 81 0.64 0.38 -9.05
N VAL A 82 1.41 0.53 -7.96
CA VAL A 82 1.11 1.42 -6.84
C VAL A 82 2.03 2.64 -6.91
N CYS A 83 1.44 3.83 -6.95
CA CYS A 83 2.18 5.09 -6.95
C CYS A 83 2.27 5.67 -5.54
N LEU A 84 3.46 5.63 -4.95
CA LEU A 84 3.75 6.22 -3.65
C LEU A 84 5.20 6.74 -3.64
N SER A 85 5.44 7.92 -3.08
CA SER A 85 6.76 8.54 -3.08
C SER A 85 7.81 7.68 -2.37
N LEU A 86 7.42 7.01 -1.27
CA LEU A 86 8.24 6.05 -0.54
C LEU A 86 8.64 4.83 -1.36
N LEU A 87 7.93 4.52 -2.45
CA LEU A 87 8.26 3.44 -3.39
C LEU A 87 9.01 3.96 -4.62
N GLY A 88 9.33 5.26 -4.66
CA GLY A 88 9.96 5.89 -5.83
C GLY A 88 9.04 6.05 -7.04
N THR A 89 7.75 5.72 -6.92
CA THR A 89 6.79 5.68 -8.05
C THR A 89 5.89 6.91 -8.12
N TRP A 90 6.10 7.90 -7.25
CA TRP A 90 5.37 9.18 -7.23
C TRP A 90 6.27 10.32 -6.74
N GLU A 91 5.79 11.55 -6.93
CA GLU A 91 6.43 12.76 -6.39
C GLU A 91 6.27 12.88 -4.87
N GLY A 92 7.25 13.52 -4.21
CA GLY A 92 7.28 13.69 -2.75
C GLY A 92 8.49 13.02 -2.08
N PRO A 93 8.47 12.90 -0.73
CA PRO A 93 9.56 12.35 0.06
C PRO A 93 9.91 10.93 -0.37
N LYS A 94 11.18 10.72 -0.72
CA LYS A 94 11.70 9.43 -1.19
C LYS A 94 12.03 8.50 -0.02
N TRP A 95 12.19 7.22 -0.35
CA TRP A 95 12.67 6.21 0.59
C TRP A 95 13.99 6.63 1.25
N ASN A 96 14.06 6.53 2.58
CA ASN A 96 15.26 6.77 3.35
C ASN A 96 15.68 5.46 4.04
N PRO A 97 16.80 4.83 3.67
CA PRO A 97 17.27 3.57 4.25
C PRO A 97 17.41 3.57 5.77
N LYS A 98 17.60 4.75 6.40
CA LYS A 98 17.81 4.88 7.85
C LYS A 98 16.52 5.13 8.63
N ALA A 99 15.45 5.55 7.96
CA ALA A 99 14.24 6.06 8.64
C ALA A 99 12.92 5.50 8.08
N SER A 100 12.92 5.04 6.84
CA SER A 100 11.75 4.45 6.20
C SER A 100 11.56 3.00 6.61
N SER A 101 10.31 2.54 6.60
CA SER A 101 9.91 1.20 7.02
C SER A 101 8.74 0.70 6.19
N LEU A 102 8.60 -0.63 6.11
CA LEU A 102 7.41 -1.24 5.52
C LEU A 102 6.11 -0.77 6.19
N PHE A 103 6.13 -0.57 7.51
CA PHE A 103 4.99 -0.02 8.25
C PHE A 103 4.54 1.34 7.70
N GLN A 104 5.48 2.26 7.45
CA GLN A 104 5.14 3.55 6.86
C GLN A 104 4.53 3.40 5.46
N VAL A 105 5.01 2.46 4.64
CA VAL A 105 4.41 2.18 3.33
C VAL A 105 2.95 1.74 3.48
N LEU A 106 2.67 0.78 4.37
CA LEU A 106 1.30 0.27 4.59
C LEU A 106 0.36 1.37 5.09
N VAL A 107 0.80 2.16 6.08
CA VAL A 107 0.03 3.28 6.62
C VAL A 107 -0.17 4.37 5.56
N SER A 108 0.84 4.67 4.74
CA SER A 108 0.71 5.64 3.65
C SER A 108 -0.30 5.19 2.60
N ILE A 109 -0.34 3.90 2.24
CA ILE A 109 -1.38 3.38 1.33
C ILE A 109 -2.77 3.58 1.94
N GLN A 110 -2.95 3.21 3.21
CA GLN A 110 -4.26 3.35 3.86
C GLN A 110 -4.70 4.80 4.02
N SER A 111 -3.80 5.70 4.43
CA SER A 111 -4.15 7.09 4.74
C SER A 111 -4.18 8.00 3.51
N LEU A 112 -3.23 7.86 2.59
CA LEU A 112 -3.05 8.79 1.46
C LEU A 112 -3.72 8.31 0.17
N ILE A 113 -4.11 7.03 0.09
CA ILE A 113 -4.71 6.46 -1.11
C ILE A 113 -6.11 5.93 -0.78
N LEU A 114 -6.23 4.99 0.15
CA LEU A 114 -7.52 4.35 0.45
C LEU A 114 -8.43 5.17 1.38
N GLY A 115 -7.86 6.15 2.09
CA GLY A 115 -8.56 6.96 3.08
C GLY A 115 -9.05 8.31 2.56
N VAL A 116 -8.69 8.69 1.33
CA VAL A 116 -9.05 10.00 0.79
C VAL A 116 -10.49 10.02 0.28
N GLU A 117 -11.19 11.12 0.53
CA GLU A 117 -12.58 11.34 0.12
C GLU A 117 -12.73 11.48 -1.39
N HIS A 118 -11.79 12.18 -2.03
CA HIS A 118 -11.83 12.47 -3.46
C HIS A 118 -10.55 11.99 -4.15
N PRO A 119 -10.42 10.69 -4.47
CA PRO A 119 -9.20 10.13 -5.07
C PRO A 119 -8.83 10.75 -6.42
N PHE A 120 -9.80 11.34 -7.13
CA PHE A 120 -9.57 12.02 -8.41
C PHE A 120 -8.55 13.17 -8.29
N PHE A 121 -8.57 13.93 -7.18
CA PHE A 121 -7.64 15.06 -6.99
C PHE A 121 -6.21 14.62 -6.62
N LEU A 122 -5.93 13.31 -6.61
CA LEU A 122 -4.56 12.82 -6.49
C LEU A 122 -3.81 12.83 -7.84
N GLU A 123 -4.48 13.10 -8.96
CA GLU A 123 -3.77 13.41 -10.22
C GLU A 123 -2.98 14.73 -10.06
N PRO A 124 -1.74 14.80 -10.57
CA PRO A 124 -0.95 16.02 -10.55
C PRO A 124 -1.59 17.18 -11.34
#